data_AF-A0AAD5VLV8-F1
#
_entry.id   AF-A0AAD5VLV8-F1
#
_cell.length_a   1.000
_cell.length_b   1.000
_cell.length_c   1.000
_cell.angle_alpha   90.00
_cell.angle_beta   90.00
_cell.angle_gamma   90.00
#
_symmetry.space_group_name_H-M   'P 1'
#
loop_
_entity.id
_entity.type
_entity.pdbx_description
1 polymer ?
#
loop_
_entity_poly.entity_id
_entity_poly.type
_entity_poly.pdbx_seq_one_letter_code
_entity_poly.pdbx_strand_id
1 'polypeptide(L)'
;MAWVKQCNLPVCEAIAYNSKPCHDLDSLWDALHGTYNAASGQQCDFAILDQLNPSPEQDWLSFSWKEMMDALLACSSQSVPGPDHIMWAHSLAP
;
A
#
# COMPACT_ATOMS: atom_id res chain seq x y z
N MET A 1 -23.19 12.02 19.28
CA MET A 1 -21.92 11.69 18.60
C MET A 1 -22.19 11.58 17.10
N ALA A 2 -21.98 12.67 16.35
CA ALA A 2 -22.32 12.77 14.92
C ALA A 2 -21.20 12.30 13.96
N TRP A 3 -20.15 11.68 14.49
CA TRP A 3 -18.95 11.29 13.72
C TRP A 3 -18.92 9.81 13.33
N VAL A 4 -19.85 8.99 13.83
CA VAL A 4 -19.98 7.59 13.42
C VAL A 4 -21.05 7.52 12.34
N LYS A 5 -20.67 7.77 11.09
CA LYS A 5 -21.52 7.43 9.94
C LYS A 5 -21.45 5.91 9.78
N GLN A 6 -22.59 5.26 9.67
CA GLN A 6 -22.65 3.83 9.37
C GLN A 6 -21.89 3.56 8.06
N CYS A 7 -20.76 2.87 8.15
CA CYS A 7 -20.00 2.41 6.98
C CYS A 7 -20.75 1.24 6.36
N ASN A 8 -21.73 1.53 5.50
CA ASN A 8 -22.19 0.54 4.56
C ASN A 8 -21.04 0.28 3.59
N LEU A 9 -20.63 -0.97 3.44
CA LEU A 9 -19.66 -1.35 2.42
C LEU A 9 -20.21 -0.87 1.07
N PRO A 10 -19.38 -0.24 0.21
CA PRO A 10 -19.79 0.07 -1.14
C PRO A 10 -20.26 -1.22 -1.82
N VAL A 11 -21.17 -1.09 -2.78
CA VAL A 11 -21.59 -2.23 -3.60
C VAL A 11 -20.32 -2.82 -4.21
N CYS A 12 -20.05 -4.11 -3.93
CA CYS A 12 -18.91 -4.79 -4.53
C CYS A 12 -19.17 -4.91 -6.03
N GLU A 13 -18.47 -4.08 -6.81
CA GLU A 13 -18.41 -4.22 -8.26
C GLU A 13 -17.35 -5.26 -8.61
N ALA A 14 -17.61 -6.06 -9.64
CA ALA A 14 -16.63 -7.00 -10.14
C ALA A 14 -15.41 -6.24 -10.68
N ILE A 15 -14.21 -6.75 -10.43
CA ILE A 15 -12.97 -6.17 -10.96
C ILE A 15 -13.07 -6.14 -12.48
N ALA A 16 -12.85 -4.97 -13.09
CA ALA A 16 -12.86 -4.79 -14.53
C ALA A 16 -11.54 -4.16 -15.00
N TYR A 17 -11.02 -4.67 -16.11
CA TYR A 17 -9.78 -4.21 -16.75
C TYR A 17 -10.04 -3.94 -18.23
N ASN A 18 -9.64 -2.76 -18.72
CA ASN A 18 -9.93 -2.31 -20.10
C ASN A 18 -11.42 -2.43 -20.50
N SER A 19 -12.31 -2.01 -19.60
CA SER A 19 -13.78 -2.06 -19.77
C SER A 19 -14.36 -3.48 -19.93
N LYS A 20 -13.60 -4.52 -19.58
CA LYS A 20 -14.06 -5.91 -19.54
C LYS A 20 -14.04 -6.42 -18.10
N PRO A 21 -15.10 -7.11 -17.63
CA PRO A 21 -15.09 -7.70 -16.31
C PRO A 21 -14.15 -8.91 -16.27
N CYS A 22 -13.35 -9.02 -15.22
CA CYS A 22 -12.42 -10.12 -14.98
C CYS A 22 -13.14 -11.21 -14.17
N HIS A 23 -13.56 -12.28 -14.84
CA HIS A 23 -14.32 -13.38 -14.21
C HIS A 23 -13.50 -14.66 -14.00
N ASP A 24 -12.32 -14.76 -14.61
CA ASP A 24 -11.40 -15.87 -14.51
C ASP A 24 -10.05 -15.44 -13.93
N LEU A 25 -9.27 -16.42 -13.46
CA LEU A 25 -8.01 -16.17 -12.77
C LEU A 25 -6.95 -15.58 -13.71
N ASP A 26 -6.93 -15.98 -14.97
CA ASP A 26 -5.95 -15.50 -15.95
C ASP A 26 -6.21 -14.03 -16.27
N SER A 27 -7.47 -13.65 -16.50
CA SER A 27 -7.90 -12.26 -16.68
C SER A 27 -7.58 -11.38 -15.46
N LEU A 28 -7.64 -11.93 -14.25
CA LEU A 28 -7.24 -11.22 -13.03
C LEU A 28 -5.72 -11.00 -12.98
N TRP A 29 -4.93 -12.02 -13.34
CA TRP A 29 -3.47 -11.89 -13.42
C TRP A 29 -3.04 -10.90 -14.48
N ASP A 30 -3.66 -10.92 -15.65
CA ASP A 30 -3.42 -9.97 -16.73
C ASP A 30 -3.76 -8.53 -16.30
N ALA A 31 -4.89 -8.36 -15.59
CA ALA A 31 -5.28 -7.07 -15.04
C ALA A 31 -4.27 -6.56 -13.99
N LEU A 32 -3.85 -7.42 -13.07
CA LEU A 32 -2.87 -7.07 -12.05
C LEU A 32 -1.52 -6.74 -12.68
N HIS A 33 -1.04 -7.59 -13.59
CA HIS A 33 0.25 -7.40 -14.22
C HIS A 33 0.27 -6.15 -15.10
N GLY A 34 -0.79 -5.93 -15.89
CA GLY A 34 -0.91 -4.76 -16.75
C GLY A 34 -1.06 -3.45 -15.98
N THR A 35 -1.76 -3.44 -14.85
CA THR A 35 -1.86 -2.23 -14.00
C THR A 35 -0.57 -1.96 -13.24
N TYR A 36 0.05 -2.98 -12.63
CA TYR A 36 1.29 -2.84 -11.88
C TYR A 36 2.46 -2.44 -12.78
N ASN A 37 2.56 -3.06 -13.96
CA ASN A 37 3.61 -2.81 -14.94
C ASN A 37 3.14 -1.89 -16.07
N ALA A 38 2.18 -0.99 -15.82
CA ALA A 38 1.63 -0.12 -16.87
C ALA A 38 2.69 0.74 -17.56
N ALA A 39 3.75 1.11 -16.84
CA ALA A 39 4.89 1.86 -17.38
C ALA A 39 6.01 0.96 -17.93
N SER A 40 5.83 -0.35 -18.00
CA SER A 40 6.85 -1.27 -18.51
C SER A 40 7.19 -0.96 -19.96
N GLY A 41 8.48 -0.78 -20.24
CA GLY A 41 8.98 -0.41 -21.56
C GLY A 41 8.78 1.07 -21.92
N GLN A 42 8.12 1.87 -21.08
CA GLN A 42 8.08 3.32 -21.25
C GLN A 42 9.47 3.89 -20.95
N GLN A 43 10.02 4.67 -21.86
CA GLN A 43 11.26 5.40 -21.60
C GLN A 43 10.95 6.50 -20.58
N CYS A 44 11.59 6.43 -19.41
CA CYS A 44 11.55 7.50 -18.43
C CYS A 44 12.60 8.55 -18.81
N ASP A 45 12.16 9.79 -19.02
CA ASP A 45 13.07 10.91 -19.19
C ASP A 45 13.62 11.35 -17.83
N PHE A 46 14.88 11.00 -17.56
CA PHE A 46 15.58 11.40 -16.35
C PHE A 46 16.19 12.80 -16.45
N ALA A 47 16.17 13.45 -17.62
CA ALA A 47 16.68 14.82 -17.77
C ALA A 47 15.88 15.84 -16.93
N ILE A 48 14.67 15.47 -16.48
CA ILE A 48 13.93 16.27 -15.48
C ILE A 48 14.67 16.35 -14.14
N LEU A 49 15.48 15.34 -13.78
CA LEU A 49 16.27 15.34 -12.55
C LEU A 49 17.37 16.42 -12.59
N ASP A 50 17.90 16.74 -13.76
CA ASP A 50 18.90 17.80 -13.94
C ASP A 50 18.29 19.21 -13.78
N GLN A 51 16.96 19.33 -13.87
CA GLN A 51 16.21 20.57 -13.66
C GLN A 51 15.78 20.75 -12.20
N LEU A 52 15.86 19.70 -11.38
CA LEU A 52 15.59 19.81 -9.95
C LEU A 52 16.73 20.56 -9.28
N ASN A 53 16.37 21.53 -8.43
CA ASN A 53 17.36 22.17 -7.58
C ASN A 53 17.99 21.12 -6.66
N PRO A 54 19.32 21.07 -6.53
CA PRO A 54 19.95 20.17 -5.57
C PRO A 54 19.40 20.50 -4.18
N SER A 55 18.86 19.50 -3.50
CA SER A 55 18.50 19.66 -2.10
C SER A 55 19.78 20.00 -1.33
N PRO A 56 19.75 20.99 -0.42
CA PRO A 56 20.88 21.17 0.48
C PRO A 56 21.11 19.87 1.25
N GLU A 57 22.39 19.57 1.50
CA GLU A 57 22.76 18.51 2.42
C GLU A 57 22.17 18.87 3.80
N GLN A 58 21.30 18.01 4.31
CA GLN A 58 20.71 18.17 5.63
C GLN A 58 21.41 17.20 6.57
N ASP A 59 22.01 17.73 7.63
CA ASP A 59 22.48 16.91 8.73
C ASP A 59 21.30 16.14 9.32
N TRP A 60 21.58 14.94 9.81
CA TRP A 60 20.62 14.17 10.58
C TRP A 60 20.17 15.01 11.78
N LEU A 61 18.86 15.22 11.89
CA LEU A 61 18.29 15.80 13.08
C LEU A 61 18.63 14.90 14.27
N SER A 62 19.17 15.49 15.32
CA SER A 62 19.37 14.81 16.59
C SER A 62 18.02 14.33 17.09
N PHE A 63 17.83 13.01 17.18
CA PHE A 63 16.65 12.43 17.81
C PHE A 63 17.02 11.88 19.19
N SER A 64 16.09 11.99 20.11
CA SER A 64 16.20 11.42 21.44
C SER A 64 15.98 9.91 21.41
N TRP A 65 16.54 9.21 22.42
CA TRP A 65 16.24 7.80 22.64
C TRP A 65 14.74 7.53 22.74
N LYS A 66 13.97 8.48 23.27
CA LYS A 66 12.52 8.39 23.36
C LYS A 66 11.87 8.37 21.98
N GLU A 67 12.23 9.29 21.09
CA GLU A 67 11.69 9.31 19.72
C GLU A 67 12.01 8.02 18.95
N MET A 68 13.19 7.46 19.16
CA MET A 68 13.55 6.15 18.61
C MET A 68 12.64 5.03 19.14
N MET A 69 12.43 4.99 20.46
CA MET A 69 11.57 3.98 21.08
C MET A 69 10.10 4.15 20.69
N ASP A 70 9.61 5.38 20.60
CA ASP A 70 8.25 5.69 20.17
C ASP A 70 8.04 5.26 18.70
N ALA A 71 9.00 5.53 17.82
CA ALA A 71 8.96 5.06 16.43
C ALA A 71 8.99 3.53 16.33
N LEU A 72 9.84 2.86 17.10
CA LEU A 72 9.91 1.41 17.15
C LEU A 72 8.60 0.80 17.66
N LEU A 73 7.99 1.36 18.70
CA LEU A 73 6.71 0.90 19.23
C LEU A 73 5.56 1.12 18.25
N ALA A 74 5.57 2.22 17.51
CA ALA A 74 4.60 2.49 16.46
C ALA A 74 4.73 1.52 15.27
N CYS A 75 5.97 1.13 14.92
CA CYS A 75 6.25 0.17 13.86
C CYS A 75 6.16 -1.30 14.31
N SER A 76 6.18 -1.59 15.63
CA SER A 76 6.14 -2.96 16.14
C SER A 76 4.72 -3.53 16.07
N SER A 77 4.26 -3.85 14.85
CA SER A 77 3.06 -4.67 14.61
C SER A 77 1.78 -4.27 15.37
N GLN A 78 1.71 -3.02 15.88
CA GLN A 78 0.50 -2.39 16.41
C GLN A 78 -0.30 -1.70 15.30
N SER A 79 0.00 -2.03 14.04
CA SER A 79 -0.97 -1.87 12.95
C SER A 79 -2.26 -2.52 13.42
N VAL A 80 -3.27 -1.68 13.71
CA VAL A 80 -4.62 -2.14 14.00
C VAL A 80 -4.96 -3.14 12.91
N PRO A 81 -5.37 -4.37 13.27
CA PRO A 81 -5.67 -5.35 12.27
C PRO A 81 -6.68 -4.75 11.30
N GLY A 82 -6.25 -4.55 10.05
CA GLY A 82 -7.17 -4.17 8.98
C GLY A 82 -8.26 -5.25 8.86
N PRO A 83 -9.35 -4.99 8.14
CA PRO A 83 -10.39 -6.00 7.88
C PRO A 83 -9.83 -7.32 7.32
N ASP A 84 -8.63 -7.29 6.76
CA ASP A 84 -7.92 -8.37 6.09
C ASP A 84 -6.93 -9.11 7.00
N HIS A 85 -6.93 -8.85 8.32
CA HIS A 85 -6.04 -9.52 9.26
C HIS A 85 -6.47 -10.97 9.49
N ILE A 86 -6.08 -11.85 8.55
CA ILE A 86 -6.25 -13.29 8.66
C ILE A 86 -5.27 -13.79 9.71
N MET A 87 -5.76 -14.07 10.91
CA MET A 87 -5.02 -14.88 11.88
C MET A 87 -5.06 -16.33 11.40
N TRP A 88 -3.94 -16.85 10.93
CA TRP A 88 -3.78 -18.27 10.71
C TRP A 88 -3.75 -18.94 12.09
N ALA A 89 -4.90 -19.45 12.53
CA ALA A 89 -4.95 -20.36 13.66
C ALA A 89 -4.20 -21.62 13.23
N HIS A 90 -2.91 -21.71 13.57
CA HIS A 90 -2.23 -22.99 13.57
C HIS A 90 -3.00 -23.89 14.54
N SER A 91 -3.73 -24.84 13.96
CA SER A 91 -4.44 -25.89 14.68
C SER A 91 -3.42 -26.71 15.45
N LEU A 92 -3.18 -26.35 16.71
CA LEU A 92 -2.62 -27.25 17.71
C LEU A 92 -3.76 -28.20 18.12
N ALA A 93 -3.91 -29.29 17.38
CA ALA A 93 -4.53 -30.50 17.87
C ALA A 93 -3.43 -31.41 18.41
N PRO A 94 -3.61 -31.95 19.62
CA PRO A 94 -3.65 -33.40 19.77
C PRO A 94 -5.07 -33.92 19.94
#